data_AF-A0A8I3WUM1-F1
#
_entry.id   AF-A0A8I3WUM1-F1
#
_cell.length_a   1.000
_cell.length_b   1.000
_cell.length_c   1.000
_cell.angle_alpha   90.00
_cell.angle_beta   90.00
_cell.angle_gamma   90.00
#
_symmetry.space_group_name_H-M   'P 1'
#
loop_
_entity.id
_entity.type
_entity.pdbx_description
1 polymer ?
#
loop_
_entity_poly.entity_id
_entity_poly.type
_entity_poly.pdbx_seq_one_letter_code
_entity_poly.pdbx_strand_id
1 'polypeptide(L)'
;MTLLTIRIEKIGLKDAGQCIDPYITVSVKDLNGIDLTPVQDTPVASRKEDTYVHFNVDIELQKHVEKLTKGDLHLRRAWRKHGQVEFSRRSGV
;
A
#
# COMPACT_ATOMS: atom_id res chain seq x y z
N MET A 1 -8.48 21.14 -9.89
CA MET A 1 -8.72 20.23 -8.75
C MET A 1 -8.77 18.84 -9.31
N THR A 2 -7.68 18.11 -9.11
CA THR A 2 -7.46 16.79 -9.73
C THR A 2 -7.40 15.75 -8.63
N LEU A 3 -8.17 14.67 -8.78
CA LEU A 3 -8.13 13.50 -7.89
C LEU A 3 -7.16 12.47 -8.48
N LEU A 4 -6.45 11.75 -7.61
CA LEU A 4 -5.56 10.68 -8.01
C LEU A 4 -6.12 9.34 -7.57
N THR A 5 -6.26 8.43 -8.52
CA THR A 5 -6.58 7.02 -8.28
C THR A 5 -5.34 6.18 -8.56
N ILE A 6 -4.96 5.33 -7.62
CA ILE A 6 -3.83 4.42 -7.72
C ILE A 6 -4.38 3.01 -7.83
N ARG A 7 -4.08 2.34 -8.95
CA ARG A 7 -4.37 0.91 -9.09
C ARG A 7 -3.21 0.09 -8.53
N ILE A 8 -3.49 -0.68 -7.50
CA ILE A 8 -2.55 -1.65 -6.95
C ILE A 8 -2.82 -2.97 -7.66
N GLU A 9 -2.02 -3.29 -8.68
CA GLU A 9 -2.16 -4.54 -9.43
C GLU A 9 -1.67 -5.72 -8.62
N LYS A 10 -0.35 -5.77 -8.35
CA LYS A 10 0.30 -6.88 -7.67
C LYS A 10 1.60 -6.43 -7.01
N ILE A 11 2.13 -7.30 -6.17
CA ILE A 11 3.43 -7.12 -5.55
C ILE A 11 4.29 -8.37 -5.67
N GLY A 12 5.57 -8.17 -6.01
CA GLY A 12 6.57 -9.23 -5.98
C GLY A 12 7.15 -9.42 -4.57
N LEU A 13 7.11 -10.64 -4.06
CA LEU A 13 7.73 -11.08 -2.79
C LEU A 13 8.44 -12.41 -3.03
N LYS A 14 9.54 -12.70 -2.32
CA LYS A 14 10.27 -13.97 -2.49
C LYS A 14 9.41 -15.19 -2.15
N ASP A 15 8.59 -15.08 -1.11
CA ASP A 15 7.75 -16.16 -0.59
C ASP A 15 6.26 -15.76 -0.56
N ALA A 16 5.76 -15.16 -1.65
CA ALA A 16 4.42 -14.58 -1.70
C ALA A 16 3.30 -15.60 -1.37
N GLY A 17 3.47 -16.86 -1.77
CA GLY A 17 2.52 -17.94 -1.44
C GLY A 17 2.33 -18.16 0.06
N GLN A 18 3.36 -17.88 0.87
CA GLN A 18 3.35 -18.06 2.32
C GLN A 18 2.76 -16.88 3.09
N CYS A 19 2.48 -15.75 2.43
CA CYS A 19 1.83 -14.61 3.07
C CYS A 19 0.40 -14.98 3.48
N ILE A 20 0.10 -14.81 4.77
CA ILE A 20 -1.23 -15.00 5.35
C ILE A 20 -1.91 -13.64 5.43
N ASP A 21 -3.16 -13.58 4.95
CA ASP A 21 -4.00 -12.39 4.87
C ASP A 21 -3.26 -11.12 4.39
N PRO A 22 -2.61 -11.14 3.21
CA PRO A 22 -1.85 -9.98 2.77
C PRO A 22 -2.76 -8.80 2.45
N TYR A 23 -2.42 -7.61 2.95
CA TYR A 23 -3.08 -6.34 2.64
C TYR A 23 -2.04 -5.21 2.46
N ILE A 24 -2.47 -4.09 1.87
CA ILE A 24 -1.64 -2.90 1.70
C ILE A 24 -2.30 -1.74 2.42
N THR A 25 -1.48 -0.98 3.16
CA THR A 25 -1.88 0.25 3.84
C THR A 25 -1.35 1.44 3.05
N VAL A 26 -2.26 2.27 2.58
CA VAL A 26 -1.96 3.50 1.85
C VAL A 26 -2.10 4.69 2.80
N SER A 27 -1.03 5.48 2.90
CA SER A 27 -1.01 6.70 3.71
C SER A 27 -0.42 7.86 2.90
N VAL A 28 -1.00 9.03 3.04
CA VAL A 28 -0.40 10.27 2.53
C VAL A 28 0.15 11.01 3.74
N LYS A 29 1.47 11.18 3.80
CA LYS A 29 2.19 11.73 4.94
C LYS A 29 3.04 12.91 4.49
N ASP A 30 3.11 13.98 5.26
CA ASP A 30 4.04 15.07 4.96
C ASP A 30 5.52 14.66 5.15
N LEU A 31 6.44 15.59 4.89
CA LEU A 31 7.89 15.38 5.11
C LEU A 31 8.27 15.02 6.56
N ASN A 32 7.40 15.33 7.54
CA ASN A 32 7.59 14.97 8.94
C ASN A 32 6.98 13.59 9.29
N GLY A 33 6.36 12.92 8.31
CA GLY A 33 5.70 11.62 8.47
C GLY A 33 4.28 11.70 9.06
N ILE A 34 3.69 12.88 9.14
CA ILE A 34 2.36 13.14 9.70
C ILE A 34 1.30 12.84 8.62
N ASP A 35 0.30 12.03 8.97
CA ASP A 35 -0.80 11.71 8.05
C ASP A 35 -1.59 12.96 7.67
N LEU A 36 -1.62 13.25 6.36
CA LEU A 36 -2.36 14.35 5.74
C LEU A 36 -3.80 13.96 5.38
N THR A 37 -4.07 12.65 5.31
CA THR A 37 -5.39 12.06 5.05
C THR A 37 -5.59 10.85 5.94
N PRO A 38 -6.84 10.39 6.16
CA PRO A 38 -7.08 9.10 6.79
C PRO A 38 -6.31 7.98 6.06
N VAL A 39 -5.80 7.04 6.86
CA VAL A 39 -5.13 5.83 6.37
C VAL A 39 -6.17 4.90 5.74
N GLN A 40 -5.81 4.27 4.63
CA GLN A 40 -6.68 3.34 3.91
C GLN A 40 -6.03 1.97 3.81
N ASP A 41 -6.78 0.91 4.07
CA ASP A 41 -6.32 -0.47 3.87
C ASP A 41 -7.02 -1.09 2.66
N THR A 42 -6.28 -1.83 1.85
CA THR A 42 -6.88 -2.69 0.83
C THR A 42 -7.62 -3.84 1.49
N PRO A 43 -8.62 -4.43 0.82
CA PRO A 43 -9.07 -5.77 1.15
C PRO A 43 -7.90 -6.77 1.17
N VAL A 44 -8.09 -7.85 1.93
CA VAL A 44 -7.15 -8.97 1.94
C VAL A 44 -7.10 -9.60 0.54
N ALA A 45 -5.90 -9.73 -0.03
CA ALA A 45 -5.71 -10.37 -1.32
C ALA A 45 -5.81 -11.89 -1.20
N SER A 46 -6.71 -12.48 -1.98
CA SER A 46 -6.94 -13.93 -2.05
C SER A 46 -6.07 -14.62 -3.10
N ARG A 47 -5.68 -13.91 -4.18
CA ARG A 47 -4.89 -14.47 -5.27
C ARG A 47 -3.39 -14.32 -5.00
N LYS A 48 -2.73 -15.46 -4.78
CA LYS A 48 -1.29 -15.56 -4.55
C LYS A 48 -0.67 -16.57 -5.51
N GLU A 49 0.53 -16.25 -5.96
CA GLU A 49 1.45 -17.11 -6.71
C GLU A 49 2.74 -17.26 -5.88
N ASP A 50 3.71 -18.05 -6.33
CA ASP A 50 4.96 -18.27 -5.57
C ASP A 50 5.70 -16.97 -5.26
N THR A 51 5.71 -16.06 -6.24
CA THR A 51 6.46 -14.79 -6.17
C THR A 51 5.60 -13.54 -6.23
N TYR A 52 4.27 -13.66 -6.38
CA TYR A 52 3.37 -12.51 -6.47
C TYR A 52 2.12 -12.63 -5.60
N VAL A 53 1.69 -11.50 -5.02
CA VAL A 53 0.33 -11.34 -4.47
C VAL A 53 -0.42 -10.33 -5.35
N HIS A 54 -1.60 -10.69 -5.83
CA HIS A 54 -2.43 -9.87 -6.71
C HIS A 54 -3.54 -9.21 -5.91
N PHE A 55 -3.63 -7.88 -5.98
CA PHE A 55 -4.66 -7.09 -5.30
C PHE A 55 -5.73 -6.64 -6.29
N ASN A 56 -5.31 -6.07 -7.41
CA ASN A 56 -6.17 -5.53 -8.46
C ASN A 56 -7.27 -4.60 -7.92
N VAL A 57 -6.90 -3.69 -7.01
CA VAL A 57 -7.80 -2.72 -6.38
C VAL A 57 -7.39 -1.30 -6.72
N ASP A 58 -8.40 -0.45 -6.91
CA ASP A 58 -8.22 0.98 -7.08
C ASP A 58 -8.34 1.69 -5.72
N ILE A 59 -7.39 2.57 -5.41
CA ILE A 59 -7.39 3.40 -4.20
C ILE A 59 -7.43 4.86 -4.62
N GLU A 60 -8.46 5.57 -4.18
CA GLU A 60 -8.58 7.00 -4.41
C GLU A 60 -7.91 7.79 -3.27
N LEU A 61 -6.97 8.66 -3.63
CA LEU A 61 -6.37 9.56 -2.66
C LEU A 61 -7.39 10.62 -2.22
N GLN A 62 -7.64 10.69 -0.92
CA GLN A 62 -8.58 11.61 -0.29
C GLN A 62 -8.03 13.05 -0.19
N LYS A 63 -7.24 13.49 -1.19
CA LYS A 63 -6.65 14.83 -1.29
C LYS A 63 -6.32 15.16 -2.74
N HIS A 64 -6.66 16.38 -3.15
CA HIS A 64 -6.32 16.89 -4.48
C HIS A 64 -4.80 16.99 -4.68
N VAL A 65 -4.32 16.61 -5.86
CA VAL A 65 -2.89 16.56 -6.20
C VAL A 65 -2.24 17.93 -6.05
N GLU A 66 -2.96 19.01 -6.38
CA GLU A 66 -2.47 20.38 -6.26
C GLU A 66 -2.18 20.79 -4.80
N LYS A 67 -2.68 20.03 -3.80
CA LYS A 67 -2.44 20.25 -2.37
C LYS A 67 -1.38 19.30 -1.79
N LEU A 68 -0.82 18.41 -2.59
CA LEU A 68 0.26 17.49 -2.19
C LEU A 68 1.61 18.13 -2.46
N THR A 69 2.51 18.06 -1.49
CA THR A 69 3.91 18.40 -1.69
C THR A 69 4.71 17.18 -2.18
N LYS A 70 5.85 17.43 -2.82
CA LYS A 70 6.73 16.35 -3.30
C LYS A 70 7.18 15.51 -2.10
N GLY A 71 6.98 14.20 -2.20
CA GLY A 71 7.35 13.25 -1.15
C GLY A 71 6.19 12.86 -0.22
N ASP A 72 4.99 13.41 -0.43
CA ASP A 72 3.88 13.20 0.50
C ASP A 72 3.25 11.79 0.44
N LEU A 73 3.55 10.98 -0.57
CA LEU A 73 2.89 9.69 -0.76
C LEU A 73 3.72 8.54 -0.18
N HIS A 74 3.16 7.82 0.80
CA HIS A 74 3.83 6.71 1.47
C HIS A 74 3.00 5.42 1.45
N LEU A 75 3.49 4.42 0.72
CA LEU A 75 2.88 3.10 0.62
C LEU A 75 3.54 2.12 1.61
N ARG A 76 2.75 1.54 2.51
CA ARG A 76 3.18 0.48 3.42
C ARG A 76 2.47 -0.82 3.12
N ARG A 77 3.16 -1.91 3.41
CA ARG A 77 2.69 -3.25 3.10
C ARG A 77 2.72 -4.07 4.36
N ALA A 78 1.65 -4.81 4.61
CA ALA A 78 1.47 -5.59 5.82
C ALA A 78 0.94 -6.98 5.47
N TRP A 79 1.56 -8.01 6.02
CA TRP A 79 1.09 -9.39 5.90
C TRP A 79 1.55 -10.19 7.10
N ARG A 80 0.97 -11.38 7.31
CA ARG A 80 1.48 -12.33 8.30
C ARG A 80 2.37 -13.39 7.66
N LYS A 81 3.50 -13.68 8.29
CA LYS A 81 4.35 -14.84 7.97
C LYS A 81 4.61 -15.62 9.26
N HIS A 82 4.32 -16.92 9.26
CA HIS A 82 4.45 -17.79 10.44
C HIS A 82 3.80 -17.25 11.73
N GLY A 83 2.66 -16.54 11.62
CA GLY A 83 1.96 -15.97 12.76
C GLY A 83 2.48 -14.60 13.25
N GLN A 84 3.56 -14.07 12.68
CA GLN A 84 4.05 -12.71 12.94
C GLN A 84 3.59 -11.74 11.85
N VAL A 85 3.21 -10.53 12.24
CA VAL A 85 2.92 -9.42 11.31
C VAL A 85 4.26 -8.82 10.83
N GLU A 86 4.48 -8.83 9.52
CA GLU A 86 5.63 -8.23 8.87
C GLU A 86 5.23 -6.95 8.15
N PHE A 87 6.12 -5.95 8.21
CA PHE A 87 5.96 -4.68 7.49
C PHE A 87 7.12 -4.47 6.53
N SER A 88 6.84 -4.20 5.26
CA SER A 88 7.88 -3.86 4.28
C SER A 88 7.73 -2.41 3.80
N ARG A 89 8.65 -1.54 4.25
CA ARG A 89 8.77 -0.17 3.75
C ARG A 89 9.48 -0.17 2.39
N ARG A 90 8.87 0.43 1.37
CA ARG A 90 9.61 1.06 0.28
C ARG A 90 9.30 2.55 0.37
N SER A 91 10.30 3.35 0.72
CA SER A 91 10.27 4.78 0.40
C SER A 91 10.29 4.90 -1.12
N GLY A 92 9.22 5.47 -1.71
CA GLY A 92 9.22 5.81 -3.12
C GLY A 92 10.28 6.88 -3.39
N VAL A 93 11.04 6.70 -4.47
CA VAL A 93 11.81 7.76 -5.13
C VAL A 93 11.03 8.16 -6.37
#